data_AF-A0A7R9MEW8-F1
#
_entry.id   AF-A0A7R9MEW8-F1
#
_cell.length_a   1.000
_cell.length_b   1.000
_cell.length_c   1.000
_cell.angle_alpha   90.00
_cell.angle_beta   90.00
_cell.angle_gamma   90.00
#
_symmetry.space_group_name_H-M   'P 1'
#
loop_
_entity.id
_entity.type
_entity.pdbx_description
1 polymer ?
#
loop_
_entity_poly.entity_id
_entity_poly.type
_entity_poly.pdbx_seq_one_letter_code
_entity_poly.pdbx_strand_id
1 'polypeptide(L)'
;MTPLACNHRYSCNEVMDAARDQHPWFGVEQEFYLMNADTNWPLGWPTNGYPEPLTAPHAFYYGAVGAGKQFGRDVMEAHLRACLYAGVNIWGETSEGQPSQWEYQIHFPMNRWVPVKAYVWGMT
;
A
#
# COMPACT_ATOMS: atom_id res chain seq x y z
N MET A 1 -15.49 15.58 -24.68
CA MET A 1 -15.03 14.18 -24.76
C MET A 1 -15.66 13.43 -23.61
N THR A 2 -16.33 12.31 -23.84
CA THR A 2 -17.02 11.56 -22.77
C THR A 2 -16.01 10.62 -22.10
N PRO A 3 -15.88 10.60 -20.76
CA PRO A 3 -14.99 9.68 -20.07
C PRO A 3 -15.43 8.22 -20.27
N LEU A 4 -14.46 7.30 -20.29
CA LEU A 4 -14.73 5.85 -20.26
C LEU A 4 -15.44 5.46 -18.97
N ALA A 5 -16.22 4.38 -18.99
CA ALA A 5 -16.99 3.90 -17.83
C ALA A 5 -16.14 3.62 -16.58
N CYS A 6 -14.87 3.22 -16.74
CA CYS A 6 -13.93 2.98 -15.65
C CYS A 6 -13.09 4.21 -15.24
N ASN A 7 -13.34 5.38 -15.84
CA ASN A 7 -12.64 6.60 -15.49
C ASN A 7 -13.32 7.31 -14.31
N HIS A 8 -13.11 6.77 -13.12
CA HIS A 8 -13.59 7.38 -11.87
C HIS A 8 -12.82 8.66 -11.48
N ARG A 9 -11.70 8.98 -12.15
CA ARG A 9 -10.95 10.22 -11.92
C ARG A 9 -11.75 11.44 -12.36
N TYR A 10 -12.55 11.30 -13.42
CA TYR A 10 -13.34 12.42 -13.94
C TYR A 10 -14.33 12.94 -12.89
N SER A 11 -15.21 12.08 -12.37
CA SER A 11 -16.21 12.47 -11.36
C SER A 11 -15.57 12.83 -10.01
N CYS A 12 -14.47 12.15 -9.64
CA CYS A 12 -13.68 12.52 -8.46
C CYS A 12 -13.22 13.98 -8.54
N ASN A 13 -12.59 14.38 -9.65
CA ASN A 13 -12.14 15.76 -9.85
C ASN A 13 -13.26 16.79 -9.70
N GLU A 14 -14.46 16.54 -10.20
CA GLU A 14 -15.61 17.46 -10.07
C GLU A 14 -15.97 17.72 -8.60
N VAL A 15 -16.00 16.66 -7.77
CA VAL A 15 -16.26 16.78 -6.32
C VAL A 15 -15.12 17.50 -5.62
N MET A 16 -13.88 17.21 -5.99
CA MET A 16 -12.69 17.81 -5.37
C MET A 16 -12.59 19.31 -5.69
N ASP A 17 -12.89 19.71 -6.92
CA ASP A 17 -12.93 21.12 -7.32
C ASP A 17 -14.02 21.89 -6.57
N ALA A 18 -15.18 21.27 -6.34
CA ALA A 18 -16.26 21.87 -5.55
C ALA A 18 -15.88 22.05 -4.06
N ALA A 19 -14.99 21.22 -3.53
CA ALA A 19 -14.52 21.27 -2.14
C ALA A 19 -13.18 22.01 -1.96
N ARG A 20 -12.65 22.67 -3.00
CA ARG A 20 -11.27 23.20 -3.01
C ARG A 20 -10.92 24.15 -1.87
N ASP A 21 -11.87 24.96 -1.44
CA ASP A 21 -11.68 26.00 -0.41
C ASP A 21 -11.65 25.40 1.00
N GLN A 22 -12.04 24.12 1.16
CA GLN A 22 -11.94 23.39 2.43
C GLN A 22 -10.53 22.84 2.66
N HIS A 23 -9.65 22.91 1.65
CA HIS A 23 -8.30 22.37 1.69
C HIS A 23 -8.22 20.93 2.27
N PRO A 24 -8.98 19.96 1.72
CA PRO A 24 -9.03 18.62 2.31
C PRO A 24 -7.70 17.88 2.16
N TRP A 25 -7.40 17.03 3.16
CA TRP A 25 -6.22 16.17 3.22
C TRP A 25 -6.67 14.72 3.36
N PHE A 26 -5.93 13.81 2.75
CA PHE A 26 -6.19 12.39 2.81
C PHE A 26 -4.93 11.63 3.19
N GLY A 27 -5.12 10.58 3.98
CA GLY A 27 -4.16 9.49 4.18
C GLY A 27 -4.77 8.22 3.61
N VAL A 28 -3.96 7.41 2.95
CA VAL A 28 -4.35 6.06 2.49
C VAL A 28 -3.32 5.07 3.00
N GLU A 29 -3.82 4.04 3.66
CA GLU A 29 -3.06 2.91 4.19
C GLU A 29 -3.34 1.72 3.28
N GLN A 30 -2.37 1.34 2.44
CA GLN A 30 -2.52 0.27 1.46
C GLN A 30 -1.90 -1.01 2.01
N GLU A 31 -2.75 -1.91 2.50
CA GLU A 31 -2.35 -3.27 2.84
C GLU A 31 -2.28 -4.17 1.61
N PHE A 32 -1.35 -5.13 1.61
CA PHE A 32 -1.22 -6.14 0.57
C PHE A 32 -0.45 -7.37 1.07
N TYR A 33 -0.53 -8.46 0.32
CA TYR A 33 0.25 -9.68 0.56
C TYR A 33 1.29 -9.86 -0.54
N LEU A 34 2.50 -10.23 -0.14
CA LEU A 34 3.49 -10.76 -1.06
C LEU A 34 3.17 -12.22 -1.35
N MET A 35 3.03 -12.55 -2.64
CA MET A 35 2.70 -13.89 -3.12
C MET A 35 3.93 -14.53 -3.76
N ASN A 36 4.16 -15.80 -3.49
CA ASN A 36 5.08 -16.63 -4.25
C ASN A 36 4.49 -16.87 -5.65
N ALA A 37 5.24 -16.47 -6.68
CA ALA A 37 4.79 -16.52 -8.08
C ALA A 37 4.59 -17.95 -8.61
N ASP A 38 5.36 -18.93 -8.10
CA ASP A 38 5.29 -20.33 -8.55
C ASP A 38 4.09 -21.06 -7.94
N THR A 39 3.77 -20.76 -6.69
CA THR A 39 2.74 -21.48 -5.93
C THR A 39 1.42 -20.72 -5.85
N ASN A 40 1.40 -19.44 -6.24
CA ASN A 40 0.29 -18.51 -6.00
C ASN A 40 -0.19 -18.53 -4.53
N TRP A 41 0.77 -18.69 -3.61
CA TRP A 41 0.56 -18.79 -2.16
C TRP A 41 1.34 -17.67 -1.46
N PRO A 42 0.92 -17.16 -0.29
CA PRO A 42 1.66 -16.09 0.36
C PRO A 42 3.12 -16.49 0.63
N LEU A 43 4.04 -15.55 0.42
CA LEU A 43 5.47 -15.79 0.52
C LEU A 43 5.83 -16.35 1.91
N GLY A 44 6.73 -17.33 1.99
CA GLY A 44 7.17 -17.89 3.29
C GLY A 44 6.12 -18.70 4.06
N TRP A 45 4.88 -18.84 3.55
CA TRP A 45 3.88 -19.70 4.18
C TRP A 45 4.19 -21.18 3.89
N PRO A 46 3.83 -22.10 4.81
CA PRO A 46 3.88 -23.52 4.55
C PRO A 46 3.01 -23.91 3.36
N THR A 47 3.48 -24.82 2.51
CA THR A 47 2.72 -25.34 1.35
C THR A 47 1.38 -25.91 1.79
N ASN A 48 0.29 -25.45 1.19
CA ASN A 48 -1.09 -25.84 1.53
C ASN A 48 -1.42 -25.71 3.04
N GLY A 49 -0.73 -24.81 3.74
CA GLY A 49 -0.87 -24.62 5.18
C GLY A 49 -0.83 -23.15 5.55
N TYR A 50 -0.97 -22.92 6.84
CA TYR A 50 -0.90 -21.60 7.45
C TYR A 50 0.36 -21.50 8.31
N PRO A 51 0.95 -20.31 8.45
CA PRO A 51 2.08 -20.12 9.35
C PRO A 51 1.61 -20.37 10.78
N GLU A 52 2.31 -21.27 11.49
CA GLU A 52 2.08 -21.46 12.91
C GLU A 52 2.84 -20.42 13.74
N PRO A 53 2.25 -19.89 14.82
CA PRO A 53 0.84 -20.07 15.21
C PRO A 53 -0.08 -19.07 14.48
N LEU A 54 -1.16 -19.56 13.86
CA LEU A 54 -2.32 -18.75 13.43
C LEU A 54 -2.99 -18.01 14.61
N THR A 55 -2.70 -18.47 15.83
CA THR A 55 -3.12 -17.90 17.10
C THR A 55 -2.07 -16.97 17.71
N ALA A 56 -0.96 -16.73 17.01
CA ALA A 56 -0.01 -15.73 17.45
C ALA A 56 -0.75 -14.39 17.48
N PRO A 57 -0.67 -13.65 18.59
CA PRO A 57 -1.26 -12.31 18.65
C PRO A 57 -0.78 -11.50 17.45
N HIS A 58 -1.63 -10.62 16.90
CA HIS A 58 -1.26 -9.67 15.82
C HIS A 58 0.15 -9.07 16.01
N ALA A 59 0.50 -8.78 17.26
CA ALA A 59 1.80 -8.28 17.71
C ALA A 59 3.03 -9.17 17.42
N PHE A 60 2.87 -10.44 17.03
CA PHE A 60 4.00 -11.34 16.77
C PHE A 60 4.65 -11.08 15.41
N TYR A 61 3.84 -10.69 14.41
CA TYR A 61 4.28 -10.36 13.05
C TYR A 61 4.26 -8.85 12.80
N TYR A 62 3.35 -8.12 13.45
CA TYR A 62 3.26 -6.67 13.34
C TYR A 62 4.56 -5.99 13.82
N GLY A 63 5.19 -5.20 12.95
CA GLY A 63 6.46 -4.52 13.24
C GLY A 63 7.63 -5.42 13.62
N ALA A 64 7.55 -6.73 13.35
CA ALA A 64 8.55 -7.71 13.81
C ALA A 64 9.88 -7.62 13.04
N VAL A 65 10.94 -8.21 13.61
CA VAL A 65 12.25 -8.36 12.95
C VAL A 65 12.70 -9.81 13.06
N GLY A 66 13.22 -10.36 11.96
CA GLY A 66 13.84 -11.69 11.90
C GLY A 66 13.29 -12.58 10.79
N ALA A 67 14.15 -13.46 10.26
CA ALA A 67 13.86 -14.29 9.08
C ALA A 67 12.68 -15.28 9.25
N GLY A 68 12.30 -15.62 10.49
CA GLY A 68 11.13 -16.47 10.77
C GLY A 68 9.85 -15.69 11.06
N LYS A 69 9.88 -14.36 10.96
CA LYS A 69 8.74 -13.47 11.31
C LYS A 69 8.39 -12.50 10.20
N GLN A 70 9.39 -12.06 9.43
CA GLN A 70 9.18 -11.15 8.32
C GLN A 70 9.76 -11.69 7.02
N PHE A 71 8.90 -11.69 6.00
CA PHE A 71 9.21 -12.18 4.67
C PHE A 71 9.06 -11.02 3.67
N GLY A 72 10.03 -10.87 2.76
CA GLY A 72 9.98 -9.87 1.68
C GLY A 72 10.34 -8.44 2.09
N ARG A 73 11.10 -8.24 3.19
CA ARG A 73 11.58 -6.91 3.61
C ARG A 73 12.43 -6.21 2.54
N ASP A 74 13.17 -6.97 1.76
CA ASP A 74 13.95 -6.49 0.62
C ASP A 74 13.07 -5.81 -0.45
N VAL A 75 11.91 -6.38 -0.74
CA VAL A 75 10.91 -5.77 -1.64
C VAL A 75 10.38 -4.46 -1.06
N MET A 76 10.07 -4.44 0.24
CA MET A 76 9.56 -3.25 0.92
C MET A 76 10.58 -2.12 0.96
N GLU A 77 11.81 -2.41 1.38
CA GLU A 77 12.91 -1.43 1.38
C GLU A 77 13.18 -0.86 -0.03
N ALA A 78 13.06 -1.69 -1.07
CA ALA A 78 13.15 -1.23 -2.44
C ALA A 78 11.96 -0.35 -2.85
N HIS A 79 10.73 -0.72 -2.48
CA HIS A 79 9.51 0.06 -2.71
C HIS A 79 9.60 1.43 -2.04
N LEU A 80 9.96 1.50 -0.75
CA LEU A 80 10.16 2.75 -0.03
C LEU A 80 11.12 3.70 -0.77
N ARG A 81 12.29 3.17 -1.18
CA ARG A 81 13.29 3.96 -1.91
C ARG A 81 12.79 4.39 -3.28
N ALA A 82 12.04 3.54 -3.97
CA ALA A 82 11.44 3.86 -5.27
C ALA A 82 10.39 4.96 -5.14
N CYS A 83 9.52 4.90 -4.13
CA CYS A 83 8.53 5.93 -3.83
C CYS A 83 9.19 7.27 -3.53
N LEU A 84 10.20 7.29 -2.64
CA LEU A 84 10.96 8.50 -2.33
C LEU A 84 11.65 9.08 -3.57
N TYR A 85 12.27 8.22 -4.38
CA TYR A 85 12.91 8.64 -5.63
C TYR A 85 11.91 9.22 -6.64
N ALA A 86 10.73 8.62 -6.77
CA ALA A 86 9.67 9.08 -7.66
C ALA A 86 8.94 10.34 -7.16
N GLY A 87 9.24 10.81 -5.95
CA GLY A 87 8.55 11.96 -5.34
C GLY A 87 7.16 11.60 -4.81
N VAL A 88 6.87 10.33 -4.58
CA VAL A 88 5.65 9.88 -3.90
C VAL A 88 5.73 10.30 -2.43
N ASN A 89 4.67 10.95 -1.92
CA ASN A 89 4.60 11.36 -0.52
C ASN A 89 4.25 10.17 0.39
N ILE A 90 5.17 9.22 0.46
CA ILE A 90 5.13 8.06 1.35
C ILE A 90 5.51 8.50 2.77
N TRP A 91 4.74 8.03 3.76
CA TRP A 91 4.89 8.39 5.17
C TRP A 91 5.40 7.25 6.03
N GLY A 92 5.29 6.01 5.56
CA GLY A 92 5.81 4.86 6.26
C GLY A 92 5.49 3.56 5.54
N GLU A 93 6.05 2.49 6.10
CA GLU A 93 5.74 1.11 5.79
C GLU A 93 5.79 0.29 7.08
N THR A 94 4.93 -0.71 7.19
CA THR A 94 4.96 -1.64 8.32
C THR A 94 4.67 -3.05 7.85
N SER A 95 5.25 -4.05 8.54
CA SER A 95 4.68 -5.39 8.43
C SER A 95 3.42 -5.45 9.25
N GLU A 96 2.43 -6.13 8.70
CA GLU A 96 1.14 -6.30 9.35
C GLU A 96 1.11 -7.56 10.22
N GLY A 97 -0.05 -7.81 10.84
CA GLY A 97 -0.22 -8.93 11.75
C GLY A 97 -0.20 -10.31 11.14
N GLN A 98 -0.13 -10.43 9.80
CA GLN A 98 0.04 -11.72 9.13
C GLN A 98 1.38 -11.80 8.39
N PRO A 99 2.00 -12.99 8.31
CA PRO A 99 3.23 -13.16 7.56
C PRO A 99 3.04 -12.82 6.09
N SER A 100 4.01 -12.09 5.53
CA SER A 100 3.97 -11.59 4.15
C SER A 100 2.92 -10.53 3.85
N GLN A 101 2.16 -10.11 4.86
CA GLN A 101 1.31 -8.94 4.78
C GLN A 101 2.12 -7.69 5.14
N TRP A 102 1.97 -6.66 4.32
CA TRP A 102 2.63 -5.39 4.48
C TRP A 102 1.65 -4.26 4.22
N GLU A 103 1.98 -3.10 4.76
CA GLU A 103 1.28 -1.86 4.53
C GLU A 103 2.27 -0.76 4.18
N TYR A 104 1.86 0.15 3.30
CA TYR A 104 2.49 1.46 3.16
C TYR A 104 1.45 2.57 3.27
N GLN A 105 1.87 3.72 3.82
CA GLN A 105 1.00 4.87 4.00
C GLN A 105 1.42 6.02 3.09
N ILE A 106 0.46 6.63 2.42
CA ILE A 106 0.66 7.88 1.69
C ILE A 106 -0.25 8.97 2.23
N HIS A 107 0.23 10.20 2.24
CA HIS A 107 -0.61 11.36 2.58
C HIS A 107 -0.51 12.40 1.48
N PHE A 108 -1.59 13.13 1.21
CA PHE A 108 -1.54 14.18 0.20
C PHE A 108 -2.57 15.27 0.46
N PRO A 109 -2.18 16.56 0.31
CA PRO A 109 -3.13 17.65 0.25
C PRO A 109 -3.81 17.67 -1.11
N MET A 110 -5.12 17.90 -1.14
CA MET A 110 -5.91 17.84 -2.36
C MET A 110 -5.64 19.00 -3.35
N ASN A 111 -5.00 20.09 -2.89
CA ASN A 111 -4.77 21.29 -3.70
C ASN A 111 -3.55 21.22 -4.65
N ARG A 112 -2.72 20.17 -4.56
CA ARG A 112 -1.71 19.88 -5.59
C ARG A 112 -2.27 18.80 -6.51
N TRP A 113 -2.46 19.16 -7.77
CA TRP A 113 -2.94 18.34 -8.89
C TRP A 113 -2.03 17.15 -9.23
N VAL A 114 -1.77 16.29 -8.25
CA VAL A 114 -1.13 14.99 -8.43
C VAL A 114 -2.13 13.98 -7.86
N PRO A 115 -2.84 13.23 -8.72
CA PRO A 115 -4.04 12.52 -8.30
C PRO A 115 -3.67 11.44 -7.29
N VAL A 116 -4.66 11.02 -6.51
CA VAL A 116 -4.66 9.74 -5.79
C VAL A 116 -4.11 8.60 -6.68
N LYS A 117 -4.29 8.67 -8.01
CA LYS A 117 -3.67 7.80 -9.03
C LYS A 117 -2.16 7.91 -9.26
N ALA A 118 -1.53 9.08 -9.15
CA ALA A 118 -0.08 9.15 -9.29
C ALA A 118 0.63 8.62 -8.04
N TYR A 119 0.04 8.80 -6.85
CA TYR A 119 0.65 8.37 -5.60
C TYR A 119 0.34 6.91 -5.21
N VAL A 120 -0.91 6.45 -5.34
CA VAL A 120 -1.26 5.03 -5.07
C VAL A 120 -0.94 4.14 -6.28
N TRP A 121 -1.24 4.63 -7.48
CA TRP A 121 -1.26 3.80 -8.69
C TRP A 121 -0.06 4.02 -9.61
N GLY A 122 0.88 4.91 -9.26
CA GLY A 122 2.14 5.12 -9.98
C GLY A 122 2.01 5.63 -11.43
N MET A 123 0.84 6.15 -11.81
CA MET A 123 0.58 6.59 -13.20
C MET A 123 0.88 8.09 -13.34
N THR A 124 1.99 8.41 -14.01
CA THR A 124 2.36 9.77 -14.46
C THR A 124 1.39 10.30 -15.52
#